data_AF-R9A8W0-F1
#
_entry.id   AF-R9A8W0-F1
#
_cell.length_a   1.000
_cell.length_b   1.000
_cell.length_c   1.000
_cell.angle_alpha   90.00
_cell.angle_beta   90.00
_cell.angle_gamma   90.00
#
_symmetry.space_group_name_H-M   'P 1'
#
loop_
_entity.id
_entity.type
_entity.pdbx_description
1 polymer ?
#
loop_
_entity_poly.entity_id
_entity_poly.type
_entity_poly.pdbx_seq_one_letter_code
_entity_poly.pdbx_strand_id
1 'polypeptide(L)' 'MGIHSRLMKQKGYIRIISPSEKVRYVLELTKLRSLLQVFPTLEQALQAG' A
#
# COMPACT_ATOMS: atom_id res chain seq x y z
N MET A 1 -3.12 -2.10 14.77
CA MET A 1 -3.16 -0.68 14.30
C MET A 1 -1.95 0.18 14.70
N GLY A 2 -1.11 -0.24 15.67
CA GLY A 2 0.00 0.61 16.15
C GLY A 2 1.15 0.88 15.17
N ILE A 3 1.44 -0.03 14.23
CA ILE A 3 2.57 0.10 13.29
C ILE A 3 2.26 1.11 12.17
N HIS A 4 1.08 1.03 11.54
CA HIS A 4 0.63 2.00 10.53
C HIS A 4 0.52 3.41 11.09
N SER A 5 -0.08 3.56 12.27
CA SER A 5 -0.18 4.84 12.99
C SER A 5 1.19 5.48 13.23
N ARG A 6 2.19 4.67 13.60
CA ARG A 6 3.55 5.14 13.85
C ARG A 6 4.27 5.54 12.57
N LEU A 7 4.09 4.78 11.50
CA LEU A 7 4.68 5.07 10.19
C LEU A 7 4.11 6.36 9.58
N MET A 8 2.78 6.55 9.66
CA MET A 8 2.12 7.77 9.20
C MET A 8 2.61 9.02 9.95
N LYS A 9 2.85 8.91 11.26
CA LYS A 9 3.41 10.00 12.08
C LYS A 9 4.83 10.39 11.67
N GLN A 10 5.58 9.46 11.09
CA GLN A 10 6.92 9.71 10.54
C GLN A 10 6.89 10.14 9.06
N LYS A 11 5.70 10.46 8.51
CA LYS A 11 5.48 10.74 7.08
C LYS A 11 5.90 9.59 6.15
N GLY A 12 6.03 8.38 6.67
CA GLY A 12 6.31 7.18 5.88
C GLY A 12 5.03 6.55 5.32
N TYR A 13 5.18 5.77 4.26
CA TYR A 13 4.10 5.06 3.60
C TYR A 13 4.49 3.58 3.38
N ILE A 14 3.49 2.70 3.39
CA ILE A 14 3.67 1.29 3.00
C ILE A 14 3.22 1.17 1.54
N ARG A 15 4.14 0.70 0.69
CA ARG A 15 3.86 0.42 -0.73
C ARG A 15 3.80 -1.09 -0.94
N ILE A 16 2.76 -1.55 -1.64
CA ILE A 16 2.63 -2.93 -2.11
C ILE A 16 2.84 -2.93 -3.62
N ILE A 17 3.75 -3.76 -4.09
CA ILE A 17 4.13 -3.83 -5.50
C ILE A 17 3.72 -5.20 -6.04
N SER A 18 3.13 -5.19 -7.24
CA SER A 18 2.73 -6.39 -7.98
C SER A 18 1.95 -7.42 -7.13
N PRO A 19 0.86 -7.01 -6.44
CA PRO A 19 0.07 -7.97 -5.66
C PRO A 19 -0.58 -9.00 -6.58
N SER A 20 -0.69 -10.24 -6.10
CA SER A 20 -1.45 -11.28 -6.79
C SER A 20 -2.93 -10.93 -6.83
N GLU A 21 -3.67 -11.54 -7.76
CA GLU A 21 -5.10 -11.28 -7.96
C GLU A 21 -5.92 -11.47 -6.67
N LYS A 22 -5.64 -12.55 -5.92
CA LYS A 22 -6.27 -12.82 -4.63
C LYS A 22 -6.00 -11.71 -3.61
N VAL A 23 -4.77 -11.21 -3.56
CA VAL A 23 -4.41 -10.11 -2.65
C VAL A 23 -5.08 -8.81 -3.08
N ARG A 24 -5.12 -8.52 -4.40
CA ARG A 24 -5.82 -7.35 -4.93
C ARG A 24 -7.30 -7.38 -4.59
N TYR A 25 -7.96 -8.53 -4.75
CA TYR A 25 -9.36 -8.73 -4.38
C TYR A 25 -9.62 -8.46 -2.89
N VAL A 26 -8.80 -9.01 -2.00
CA VAL A 26 -8.93 -8.76 -0.56
C VAL A 26 -8.66 -7.29 -0.21
N LEU A 27 -7.70 -6.64 -0.87
CA LEU A 27 -7.41 -5.22 -0.67
C LEU A 27 -8.55 -4.30 -1.14
N GLU A 28 -9.34 -4.72 -2.12
CA GLU A 28 -10.52 -3.97 -2.58
C GLU A 28 -11.73 -4.16 -1.66
N LEU A 29 -11.93 -5.36 -1.13
CA LEU A 29 -12.98 -5.64 -0.17
C LEU A 29 -12.72 -5.01 1.21
N THR A 30 -11.45 -4.76 1.54
CA THR A 30 -11.05 -4.15 2.80
C THR A 30 -10.82 -2.65 2.63
N LYS A 31 -11.11 -1.85 3.67
CA LYS A 31 -10.78 -0.42 3.68
C LYS A 31 -9.25 -0.15 3.78
N LEU A 32 -8.41 -1.14 3.49
CA LEU A 32 -6.95 -1.06 3.58
C LEU A 32 -6.33 -0.36 2.36
N ARG A 33 -7.02 -0.32 1.21
CA ARG A 33 -6.54 0.38 0.01
C ARG A 33 -6.32 1.89 0.24
N SER A 34 -7.08 2.53 1.13
CA SER A 34 -6.85 3.94 1.46
C SER A 34 -5.65 4.16 2.40
N LEU A 35 -5.17 3.10 3.05
CA LEU A 35 -4.08 3.14 4.02
C LEU A 35 -2.74 2.70 3.41
N LEU A 36 -2.77 2.08 2.23
CA LEU A 36 -1.64 1.45 1.56
C LEU A 36 -1.57 1.96 0.11
N GLN A 37 -0.38 2.28 -0.37
CA GLN A 37 -0.21 2.61 -1.79
C GLN A 37 0.06 1.32 -2.57
N VAL A 38 -0.78 1.00 -3.53
CA VAL A 38 -0.68 -0.24 -4.32
C VAL A 38 -0.27 0.11 -5.75
N PHE A 39 0.84 -0.47 -6.20
CA PHE A 39 1.37 -0.25 -7.54
C PHE A 39 1.49 -1.58 -8.30
N PRO A 40 1.26 -1.58 -9.62
CA PRO A 40 1.41 -2.78 -10.44
C PRO A 40 2.88 -3.14 -10.67
N THR A 41 3.79 -2.16 -10.71
CA THR A 41 5.24 -2.38 -10.92
C THR A 41 6.09 -1.54 -9.97
N LEU A 42 7.37 -1.91 -9.84
CA LEU A 42 8.33 -1.21 -8.99
C LEU A 42 8.62 0.21 -9.52
N GLU A 43 8.75 0.37 -10.83
CA GLU A 43 9.08 1.64 -11.47
C GLU A 43 8.01 2.70 -11.18
N GLN A 44 6.74 2.30 -11.26
CA GLN A 44 5.61 3.17 -10.93
C GLN A 44 5.63 3.56 -9.45
N ALA A 45 6.00 2.62 -8.56
CA ALA A 45 6.11 2.90 -7.14
C ALA A 45 7.26 3.87 -6.83
N LEU A 46 8.35 3.84 -7.60
CA LEU A 46 9.49 4.75 -7.45
C LEU A 46 9.20 6.15 -8.01
N GLN A 47 8.43 6.26 -9.09
CA GLN A 47 8.03 7.54 -9.69
C GLN A 47 6.96 8.31 -8.89
N ALA A 48 6.24 7.62 -8.01
CA ALA A 48 5.17 8.21 -7.19
C ALA A 48 5.67 8.94 -5.92
N GLY A 49 6.98 9.20 -5.80
CA GLY A 49 7.64 9.80 -4.63
C GLY A 49 8.19 11.18 -4.93
#